data_AF-A0A1G2Z0U1-F1
#
_entry.id   AF-A0A1G2Z0U1-F1
#
_cell.length_a   1.000
_cell.length_b   1.000
_cell.length_c   1.000
_cell.angle_alpha   90.00
_cell.angle_beta   90.00
_cell.angle_gamma   90.00
#
_symmetry.space_group_name_H-M   'P 1'
#
loop_
_entity.id
_entity.type
_entity.pdbx_description
1 polymer ?
#
loop_
_entity_poly.entity_id
_entity_poly.type
_entity_poly.pdbx_seq_one_letter_code
_entity_poly.pdbx_strand_id
1 'polypeptide(L)'
;MKYFKIATLIGQETSGQNDHYGQVVPIQLPNSRLDGQVSTAHFITAGGTKDSGGVKPDYQVTQKPEDTAKGVDTDLEFTLNLIRNDNRVG
;
A
#
# COMPACT_ATOMS: atom_id res chain seq x y z
N MET A 1 10.31 2.08 1.68
CA MET A 1 10.07 2.12 3.14
C MET A 1 10.23 0.73 3.78
N LYS A 2 9.38 -0.24 3.43
CA LYS A 2 9.42 -1.63 3.93
C LYS A 2 10.83 -2.26 3.96
N TYR A 3 11.48 -2.39 2.80
CA TYR A 3 12.76 -3.10 2.68
C TYR A 3 13.95 -2.40 3.37
N PHE A 4 13.83 -1.09 3.59
CA PHE A 4 14.85 -0.31 4.30
C PHE A 4 14.59 -0.22 5.80
N LYS A 5 13.51 -0.84 6.31
CA LYS A 5 13.11 -0.82 7.73
C LYS A 5 13.01 0.59 8.33
N ILE A 6 12.63 1.57 7.50
CA ILE A 6 12.46 2.97 7.93
C ILE A 6 11.07 3.25 8.49
N ALA A 7 10.14 2.31 8.36
CA ALA A 7 8.79 2.40 8.89
C ALA A 7 8.21 0.99 9.09
N THR A 8 7.26 0.87 10.01
CA THR A 8 6.43 -0.33 10.23
C THR A 8 5.10 -0.16 9.49
N LEU A 9 4.75 -1.11 8.64
CA LEU A 9 3.48 -1.13 7.90
C LEU A 9 2.41 -1.89 8.69
N ILE A 10 1.26 -1.26 8.92
CA ILE A 10 0.13 -1.83 9.67
C ILE A 10 -1.11 -1.72 8.76
N GLY A 11 -1.93 -2.76 8.73
CA GLY A 11 -3.18 -2.79 7.95
C GLY A 11 -3.27 -4.04 7.08
N GLN A 12 -3.73 -3.87 5.84
CA GLN A 12 -3.89 -4.98 4.88
C GLN A 12 -2.89 -4.90 3.73
N GLU A 13 -2.67 -6.02 3.03
CA GLU A 13 -1.91 -6.02 1.78
C GLU A 13 -2.50 -5.00 0.81
N THR A 14 -1.65 -4.15 0.24
CA THR A 14 -2.11 -3.17 -0.76
C THR A 14 -2.57 -3.89 -2.03
N SER A 15 -3.42 -3.25 -2.82
CA SER A 15 -3.63 -3.71 -4.21
C SER A 15 -2.40 -3.42 -5.07
N GLY A 16 -2.39 -3.96 -6.29
CA GLY A 16 -1.35 -3.68 -7.30
C GLY A 16 -0.23 -4.70 -7.29
N GLN A 17 0.84 -4.39 -8.03
CA GLN A 17 2.05 -5.21 -8.06
C GLN A 17 3.23 -4.42 -7.52
N ASN A 18 4.11 -5.12 -6.79
CA ASN A 18 5.35 -4.54 -6.29
C ASN A 18 6.22 -3.96 -7.42
N ASP A 19 6.22 -4.64 -8.58
CA ASP A 19 6.77 -4.12 -9.83
C ASP A 19 5.63 -3.63 -10.71
N HIS A 20 5.65 -2.37 -11.11
CA HIS A 20 4.54 -1.77 -11.85
C HIS A 20 5.01 -0.79 -12.91
N TYR A 21 4.17 -0.62 -13.93
CA TYR A 21 4.37 0.39 -14.95
C TYR A 21 3.61 1.66 -14.57
N GLY A 22 4.32 2.78 -14.53
CA GLY A 22 3.75 4.09 -14.23
C GLY A 22 4.29 5.17 -15.16
N GLN A 23 4.22 6.43 -14.71
CA GLN A 23 4.52 7.61 -15.51
C GLN A 23 3.69 7.64 -16.79
N VAL A 24 2.44 8.08 -16.62
CA VAL A 24 1.44 8.00 -17.66
C VAL A 24 1.55 9.20 -18.60
N VAL A 25 1.61 8.93 -19.90
CA VAL A 25 1.52 9.95 -20.95
C VAL A 25 0.11 9.89 -21.55
N PRO A 26 -0.67 10.99 -21.51
CA PRO A 26 -1.94 11.05 -22.19
C PRO A 26 -1.71 11.07 -23.70
N ILE A 27 -2.53 10.32 -24.43
CA ILE A 27 -2.56 10.31 -25.89
C ILE A 27 -3.98 10.56 -26.36
N GLN A 28 -4.12 11.25 -27.48
CA GLN A 28 -5.40 11.39 -28.16
C GLN A 28 -5.29 10.78 -29.56
N LEU A 29 -6.21 9.88 -29.89
CA LEU A 29 -6.21 9.22 -31.18
C LEU A 29 -6.59 10.21 -32.29
N PRO A 30 -5.80 10.32 -33.38
CA PRO A 30 -5.95 11.42 -34.35
C PRO A 30 -7.27 11.38 -35.12
N ASN A 31 -7.82 10.18 -35.34
CA ASN A 31 -9.01 10.00 -36.19
C ASN A 31 -10.32 9.88 -35.39
N SER A 32 -10.28 9.27 -34.20
CA SER A 32 -11.46 9.07 -33.36
C SER A 32 -11.59 10.10 -32.24
N ARG A 33 -10.50 10.82 -31.92
CA ARG A 33 -10.38 11.76 -30.78
C ARG A 33 -10.65 11.11 -29.43
N LEU A 34 -10.52 9.79 -29.34
CA LEU A 34 -10.59 9.09 -28.06
C LEU A 34 -9.33 9.39 -27.25
N ASP A 35 -9.54 9.65 -25.96
CA ASP A 35 -8.45 9.83 -25.01
C ASP A 35 -7.98 8.47 -24.50
N GLY A 36 -6.66 8.31 -24.44
CA GLY A 36 -5.98 7.14 -23.95
C GLY A 36 -4.78 7.53 -23.10
N GLN A 37 -4.19 6.52 -22.46
CA GLN A 37 -3.09 6.71 -21.53
C GLN A 37 -2.13 5.53 -21.68
N VAL A 38 -0.83 5.81 -21.71
CA VAL A 38 0.22 4.79 -21.76
C VAL A 38 1.24 5.03 -20.66
N SER A 39 1.63 3.97 -19.94
CA SER A 39 2.72 4.02 -18.97
C SER A 39 4.07 3.96 -19.68
N THR A 40 5.01 4.81 -19.27
CA THR A 40 6.32 4.96 -19.95
C THR A 40 7.51 4.54 -19.09
N ALA A 41 7.31 4.29 -17.80
CA ALA A 41 8.36 3.85 -16.89
C ALA A 41 7.98 2.53 -16.21
N HIS A 42 8.98 1.67 -16.02
CA HIS A 42 8.87 0.45 -15.22
C HIS A 42 9.56 0.69 -13.87
N PHE A 43 8.79 0.66 -12.79
CA PHE A 43 9.28 0.80 -11.43
C PHE A 43 9.49 -0.58 -10.82
N ILE A 44 10.72 -0.83 -10.38
CA ILE A 44 11.12 -2.09 -9.76
C ILE A 44 11.40 -1.83 -8.29
N THR A 45 10.83 -2.66 -7.44
CA THR A 45 10.97 -2.49 -5.98
C THR A 45 12.30 -3.04 -5.48
N ALA A 46 12.95 -2.30 -4.58
CA ALA A 46 14.17 -2.74 -3.90
C ALA A 46 13.90 -4.02 -3.09
N GLY A 47 14.77 -5.02 -3.19
CA GLY A 47 14.58 -6.32 -2.52
C GLY A 47 14.06 -7.44 -3.43
N GLY A 48 13.72 -7.13 -4.69
CA GLY A 48 13.63 -8.10 -5.78
C GLY A 48 12.71 -9.29 -5.48
N THR A 49 11.45 -9.02 -5.17
CA THR A 49 10.48 -10.09 -4.93
C THR A 49 9.60 -10.28 -6.17
N LYS A 50 9.70 -11.46 -6.80
CA LYS A 50 8.72 -11.98 -7.78
C LYS A 50 7.38 -12.35 -7.12
N ASP A 51 7.09 -11.80 -5.95
CA ASP A 51 5.85 -12.06 -5.24
C ASP A 51 4.71 -11.39 -6.02
N SER A 52 3.78 -12.21 -6.49
CA SER A 52 2.52 -11.74 -7.06
C SER A 52 1.70 -11.08 -5.96
N GLY A 53 1.28 -9.84 -6.18
CA GLY A 53 0.47 -9.08 -5.21
C GLY A 53 1.10 -7.75 -4.83
N GLY A 54 0.48 -7.09 -3.86
CA GLY A 54 0.94 -5.79 -3.39
C GLY A 54 1.98 -5.91 -2.28
N VAL A 55 2.12 -4.82 -1.53
CA VAL A 55 3.05 -4.76 -0.41
C VAL A 55 2.37 -5.36 0.83
N LYS A 56 2.94 -6.44 1.35
CA LYS A 56 2.46 -7.08 2.60
C LYS A 56 2.84 -6.22 3.82
N PRO A 57 1.92 -6.02 4.78
CA PRO A 57 2.20 -5.27 6.00
C PRO A 57 3.18 -6.02 6.93
N ASP A 58 3.71 -5.33 7.94
CA ASP A 58 4.42 -5.95 9.08
C ASP A 58 3.43 -6.53 10.09
N TYR A 59 2.32 -5.82 10.32
CA TYR A 59 1.20 -6.30 11.11
C TYR A 59 -0.08 -6.28 10.28
N GLN A 60 -0.63 -7.47 10.05
CA GLN A 60 -1.92 -7.61 9.38
C GLN A 60 -3.05 -7.23 10.35
N VAL A 61 -3.78 -6.18 10.03
CA VAL A 61 -4.96 -5.70 10.77
C VAL A 61 -6.10 -5.55 9.78
N THR A 62 -7.30 -5.98 10.19
CA THR A 62 -8.49 -5.97 9.34
C THR A 62 -9.61 -5.26 10.08
N GLN A 63 -10.06 -4.13 9.53
CA GLN A 63 -11.26 -3.42 9.97
C GLN A 63 -12.47 -4.36 9.89
N LYS A 64 -13.23 -4.49 10.99
CA LYS A 64 -14.46 -5.27 11.00
C LYS A 64 -15.69 -4.38 10.83
N PRO A 65 -16.80 -4.89 10.26
CA PRO A 65 -18.04 -4.15 10.17
C PRO A 65 -18.55 -3.63 11.53
N GLU A 66 -18.34 -4.41 12.60
CA GLU A 66 -18.76 -4.02 13.96
C GLU A 66 -17.93 -2.86 14.52
N ASP A 67 -16.66 -2.78 14.15
CA ASP A 67 -15.77 -1.68 14.54
C ASP A 67 -16.24 -0.39 13.85
N THR A 68 -16.56 -0.46 12.56
CA THR A 68 -17.12 0.65 11.79
C THR A 68 -18.46 1.12 12.37
N ALA A 69 -19.35 0.19 12.75
CA ALA A 69 -20.63 0.51 13.37
C ALA A 69 -20.49 1.23 14.72
N LYS A 70 -19.35 1.06 15.40
CA LYS A 70 -19.01 1.71 16.67
C LYS A 70 -18.14 2.97 16.49
N GLY A 71 -17.79 3.34 15.25
CA GLY A 71 -16.87 4.44 14.97
C GLY A 71 -15.43 4.17 15.41
N VAL A 72 -15.05 2.89 15.54
CA VAL A 72 -13.70 2.46 15.91
C VAL A 72 -12.88 2.22 14.64
N ASP A 73 -11.72 2.85 14.57
CA ASP A 73 -10.68 2.58 13.58
C ASP A 73 -9.72 1.53 14.15
N THR A 74 -9.80 0.31 13.62
CA THR A 74 -9.04 -0.84 14.14
C THR A 74 -7.54 -0.68 13.89
N ASP A 75 -7.15 -0.07 12.76
CA ASP A 75 -5.75 0.17 12.41
C ASP A 75 -5.13 1.20 13.37
N LEU A 76 -5.88 2.27 13.67
CA LEU A 76 -5.45 3.31 14.61
C LEU A 76 -5.33 2.77 16.03
N GLU A 77 -6.34 2.07 16.53
CA GLU A 77 -6.32 1.50 17.89
C GLU A 77 -5.19 0.49 18.07
N PHE A 78 -4.96 -0.37 17.07
CA PHE A 78 -3.82 -1.28 17.06
C PHE A 78 -2.50 -0.50 17.12
N THR A 79 -2.36 0.52 16.28
CA THR A 79 -1.14 1.36 16.20
C THR A 79 -0.85 2.06 17.53
N LEU A 80 -1.87 2.65 18.16
CA LEU A 80 -1.72 3.31 19.47
C LEU A 80 -1.29 2.33 20.55
N ASN A 81 -1.86 1.12 20.56
CA ASN A 81 -1.49 0.08 21.51
C ASN A 81 -0.06 -0.43 21.28
N LEU A 82 0.35 -0.59 20.03
CA LEU A 82 1.72 -0.97 19.69
C LEU A 82 2.73 0.05 20.22
N ILE A 83 2.51 1.35 19.94
CA ILE A 83 3.38 2.43 20.40
C ILE A 83 3.44 2.51 21.94
N ARG A 84 2.30 2.37 22.61
CA ARG A 84 2.23 2.40 24.08
C ARG A 84 2.97 1.22 24.74
N ASN A 85 2.96 0.05 24.10
CA ASN A 85 3.61 -1.13 24.63
C ASN A 85 5.12 -1.13 24.36
N ASP A 86 5.55 -0.60 23.21
CA ASP A 86 6.98 -0.44 22.89
C ASP A 86 7.66 0.54 23.86
N ASN A 87 7.00 1.66 24.16
CA ASN A 87 7.50 2.67 25.12
C ASN A 87 7.52 2.22 26.60
N ARG A 88 6.97 1.04 26.94
CA ARG A 88 7.04 0.46 28.29
C ARG A 88 8.24 -0.47 28.50
N VAL A 89 9.02 -0.70 27.45
CA VAL A 89 10.22 -1.56 27.47
C VAL A 89 11.50 -0.71 27.32
N GLY A 90 11.38 0.63 27.31
CA GLY A 90 12.48 1.59 27.28
C GLY A 90 12.78 2.22 28.63
#